data_AF-A0A8W8KQY0-F1
#
_entry.id   AF-A0A8W8KQY0-F1
#
_cell.length_a   1.000
_cell.length_b   1.000
_cell.length_c   1.000
_cell.angle_alpha   90.00
_cell.angle_beta   90.00
_cell.angle_gamma   90.00
#
_symmetry.space_group_name_H-M   'P 1'
#
loop_
_entity.id
_entity.type
_entity.pdbx_description
1 polymer ?
#
loop_
_entity_poly.entity_id
_entity_poly.type
_entity_poly.pdbx_seq_one_letter_code
_entity_poly.pdbx_strand_id
1 'polypeptide(L)'
;YDDVEEILLEKRVTFQMMEGNQWQNKGTGVLRVIYDDDVNANKVTFTTDKKEDLCNHLIAMESIINLDKSKHFCEWHPIDFATDEPIRRGFRAVFSSVPAAEEFYKSFQQGRTLARDSEISERDMEPRELLVPEVHGRGANDD
;
A
#
# COMPACT_ATOMS: atom_id res chain seq x y z
N TYR A 1 0.30 -9.03 27.76
CA TYR A 1 1.54 -8.69 27.05
C TYR A 1 1.12 -7.61 26.09
N ASP A 2 1.59 -6.39 26.28
CA ASP A 2 1.35 -5.34 25.30
C ASP A 2 2.16 -5.75 24.07
N ASP A 3 1.48 -6.13 22.99
CA ASP A 3 2.07 -6.39 21.68
C ASP A 3 2.62 -5.06 21.15
N VAL A 4 3.85 -4.73 21.55
CA VAL A 4 4.51 -3.50 21.11
C VAL A 4 4.98 -3.72 19.69
N GLU A 5 4.16 -3.32 18.71
CA GLU A 5 4.56 -3.30 17.30
C GLU A 5 5.89 -2.52 17.15
N GLU A 6 6.91 -3.15 16.58
CA GLU A 6 8.18 -2.48 16.34
C GLU A 6 8.05 -1.52 15.15
N ILE A 7 8.00 -0.22 15.44
CA ILE A 7 7.91 0.82 14.41
C ILE A 7 9.29 1.10 13.81
N LEU A 8 9.48 0.68 12.56
CA LEU A 8 10.72 0.89 11.80
C LEU A 8 10.77 2.28 11.14
N LEU A 9 9.61 2.81 10.75
CA LEU A 9 9.47 4.14 10.17
C LEU A 9 8.07 4.69 10.43
N GLU A 10 7.98 5.99 10.72
CA GLU A 10 6.72 6.73 10.81
C GLU A 10 6.85 8.07 10.06
N LYS A 11 5.89 8.37 9.17
CA LYS A 11 5.84 9.63 8.41
C LYS A 11 4.42 10.16 8.31
N ARG A 12 4.30 11.49 8.33
CA ARG A 12 3.07 12.19 7.97
C ARG A 12 3.02 12.40 6.47
N VAL A 13 1.95 11.95 5.80
CA VAL A 13 1.82 11.98 4.34
C VAL A 13 0.42 12.42 3.92
N THR A 14 0.29 12.94 2.70
CA THR A 14 -0.99 12.96 1.99
C THR A 14 -1.13 11.66 1.22
N PHE A 15 -2.20 10.92 1.44
CA PHE A 15 -2.41 9.60 0.88
C PHE A 15 -3.41 9.64 -0.26
N GLN A 16 -3.12 8.89 -1.32
CA GLN A 16 -3.98 8.74 -2.49
C GLN A 16 -4.18 7.26 -2.80
N MET A 17 -5.38 6.92 -3.24
CA MET A 17 -5.73 5.57 -3.71
C MET A 17 -6.11 5.62 -5.19
N MET A 18 -5.75 4.60 -5.95
CA MET A 18 -6.21 4.42 -7.32
C MET A 18 -7.68 3.97 -7.30
N GLU A 19 -8.55 4.72 -7.99
CA GLU A 19 -9.94 4.34 -8.24
C GLU A 19 -10.19 4.38 -9.75
N GLY A 20 -10.52 3.22 -10.32
CA GLY A 20 -10.54 3.06 -11.78
C GLY A 20 -9.16 3.30 -12.37
N ASN A 21 -8.99 4.42 -13.07
CA ASN A 21 -7.72 4.83 -13.68
C ASN A 21 -7.25 6.22 -13.21
N GLN A 22 -7.67 6.64 -12.01
CA GLN A 22 -7.38 7.96 -11.46
C GLN A 22 -6.94 7.87 -10.00
N TRP A 23 -5.96 8.70 -9.63
CA TRP A 23 -5.51 8.88 -8.26
C TRP A 23 -6.44 9.82 -7.50
N GLN A 24 -7.09 9.31 -6.46
CA GLN A 24 -8.00 10.07 -5.61
C GLN A 24 -7.35 10.38 -4.27
N ASN A 25 -7.46 11.64 -3.83
CA ASN A 25 -6.95 12.06 -2.53
C ASN A 25 -7.84 11.51 -1.40
N LYS A 26 -7.23 10.82 -0.44
CA LYS A 26 -7.88 10.21 0.73
C LYS A 26 -7.59 10.93 2.04
N GLY A 27 -6.81 12.01 1.98
CA GLY A 27 -6.51 12.87 3.12
C GLY A 27 -5.08 12.71 3.64
N THR A 28 -4.83 13.36 4.77
CA THR A 28 -3.55 13.33 5.48
C THR A 28 -3.65 12.37 6.66
N GLY A 29 -2.54 11.74 7.00
CA GLY A 29 -2.47 10.81 8.11
C GLY A 29 -1.05 10.35 8.39
N VAL A 30 -0.95 9.24 9.13
CA VAL A 30 0.30 8.62 9.55
C VAL A 30 0.51 7.35 8.75
N LEU A 31 1.60 7.30 8.00
CA LEU A 31 2.10 6.12 7.30
C LEU A 31 3.20 5.47 8.15
N ARG A 32 3.14 4.17 8.38
CA ARG A 32 4.16 3.42 9.10
C ARG A 32 4.69 2.25 8.30
N VAL A 33 5.95 1.91 8.56
CA VAL A 33 6.50 0.59 8.31
C VAL A 33 6.78 -0.01 9.67
N ILE A 34 6.23 -1.18 9.93
CA ILE A 34 6.32 -1.87 11.22
C ILE A 34 6.72 -3.32 10.98
N TYR A 35 7.48 -3.91 11.90
CA TYR A 35 7.79 -5.34 11.89
C TYR A 35 6.70 -6.10 12.63
N ASP A 36 6.19 -7.14 11.97
CA ASP A 36 5.18 -8.06 12.47
C ASP A 36 5.89 -9.37 12.80
N ASP A 37 6.03 -9.66 14.09
CA ASP A 37 6.78 -10.80 14.62
C ASP A 37 6.00 -12.12 14.48
N ASP A 38 4.67 -12.07 14.47
CA ASP A 38 3.80 -13.24 14.26
C ASP A 38 4.05 -13.87 12.89
N VAL A 39 4.23 -13.05 11.85
CA VAL A 39 4.51 -13.50 10.47
C VAL A 39 5.95 -13.29 10.03
N ASN A 40 6.80 -12.75 10.92
CA ASN A 40 8.20 -12.42 10.65
C ASN A 40 8.37 -11.59 9.35
N ALA A 41 7.53 -10.56 9.17
CA ALA A 41 7.49 -9.73 7.97
C ALA A 41 7.29 -8.25 8.31
N ASN A 42 7.71 -7.36 7.41
CA ASN A 42 7.38 -5.95 7.54
C ASN A 42 6.00 -5.68 6.93
N LYS A 43 5.17 -4.88 7.59
CA LYS A 43 3.91 -4.36 7.04
C LYS A 43 3.94 -2.84 6.89
N VAL A 44 3.15 -2.35 5.94
CA VAL A 44 2.86 -0.92 5.78
C VAL A 44 1.44 -0.68 6.24
N THR A 45 1.27 0.34 7.08
CA THR A 45 -0.06 0.79 7.52
C THR A 45 -0.23 2.28 7.26
N PHE A 46 -1.46 2.70 7.01
CA PHE A 46 -1.82 4.12 6.96
C PHE A 46 -3.15 4.37 7.65
N THR A 47 -3.13 5.28 8.62
CA THR A 47 -4.32 5.75 9.35
C THR A 47 -4.51 7.23 9.10
N THR A 48 -5.70 7.63 8.67
CA THR A 48 -6.04 9.05 8.43
C THR A 48 -6.10 9.84 9.74
N ASP A 49 -6.04 11.17 9.66
CA ASP A 49 -6.30 12.06 10.81
C ASP A 49 -7.70 11.88 11.43
N LYS A 50 -8.65 11.27 10.68
CA LYS A 50 -9.98 10.92 11.15
C LYS A 50 -10.04 9.53 11.82
N LYS A 51 -8.89 8.87 11.99
CA LYS A 51 -8.75 7.53 12.59
C LYS A 51 -9.40 6.43 11.74
N GLU A 52 -9.29 6.56 10.42
CA GLU A 52 -9.70 5.52 9.47
C GLU A 52 -8.45 4.83 8.93
N ASP A 53 -8.38 3.50 9.06
CA ASP A 53 -7.31 2.70 8.48
C ASP A 53 -7.62 2.42 7.00
N LEU A 54 -6.76 2.89 6.10
CA LEU A 54 -6.96 2.74 4.65
C LEU A 54 -5.92 1.85 3.96
N CYS A 55 -4.88 1.47 4.70
CA CYS A 55 -3.80 0.63 4.23
C CYS A 55 -3.35 -0.26 5.39
N ASN A 56 -3.28 -1.55 5.13
CA ASN A 56 -2.71 -2.55 6.01
C ASN A 56 -2.28 -3.74 5.13
N HIS A 57 -1.00 -3.82 4.79
CA HIS A 57 -0.49 -4.93 3.99
C HIS A 57 0.92 -5.35 4.38
N LEU A 58 1.23 -6.62 4.16
CA LEU A 58 2.59 -7.13 4.23
C LEU A 58 3.41 -6.63 3.04
N ILE A 59 4.69 -6.39 3.25
CA ILE A 59 5.67 -6.26 2.18
C ILE A 59 6.12 -7.68 1.83
N ALA A 60 5.74 -8.17 0.66
CA ALA A 60 6.14 -9.47 0.15
C ALA A 60 7.32 -9.36 -0.83
N MET A 61 7.92 -10.50 -1.18
CA MET A 61 9.08 -10.53 -2.06
C MET A 61 8.77 -9.97 -3.46
N GLU A 62 7.53 -10.10 -3.94
CA GLU A 62 7.05 -9.56 -5.21
C GLU A 62 6.69 -8.07 -5.16
N SER A 63 6.61 -7.47 -3.96
CA SER A 63 6.16 -6.08 -3.82
C SER A 63 7.12 -5.10 -4.52
N ILE A 64 6.55 -4.20 -5.32
CA ILE A 64 7.29 -3.18 -6.08
C ILE A 64 6.83 -1.79 -5.63
N ILE A 65 7.80 -0.92 -5.38
CA ILE A 65 7.59 0.48 -5.05
C ILE A 65 8.37 1.37 -6.02
N ASN A 66 7.76 2.46 -6.45
CA ASN A 66 8.35 3.49 -7.30
C ASN A 66 8.47 4.80 -6.51
N LEU A 67 9.58 5.51 -6.67
CA LEU A 67 9.83 6.83 -6.07
C LEU A 67 9.90 7.89 -7.17
N ASP A 68 9.05 8.93 -7.08
CA ASP A 68 9.16 10.15 -7.87
C ASP A 68 9.75 11.27 -7.00
N LYS A 69 11.05 11.56 -7.22
CA LYS A 69 11.76 12.61 -6.49
C LYS A 69 11.33 14.02 -6.87
N SER A 70 10.74 14.23 -8.05
CA SER A 70 10.28 15.56 -8.47
C SER A 70 8.94 15.94 -7.84
N LYS A 71 8.10 14.93 -7.57
CA LYS A 71 6.78 15.08 -6.96
C LYS A 71 6.70 14.61 -5.51
N HIS A 72 7.84 14.18 -4.96
CA HIS A 72 8.02 13.78 -3.56
C HIS A 72 7.06 12.65 -3.14
N PHE A 73 6.79 11.69 -4.01
CA PHE A 73 5.88 10.58 -3.67
C PHE A 73 6.50 9.21 -3.90
N CYS A 74 5.97 8.24 -3.15
CA CYS A 74 6.14 6.83 -3.46
C CYS A 74 4.79 6.22 -3.89
N GLU A 75 4.85 5.27 -4.81
CA GLU A 75 3.70 4.56 -5.38
C GLU A 75 3.94 3.05 -5.41
N TRP A 76 2.95 2.26 -5.01
CA TRP A 76 3.03 0.79 -4.98
C TRP A 76 1.64 0.16 -5.09
N HIS A 77 1.58 -1.15 -5.36
CA HIS A 77 0.33 -1.87 -5.64
C HIS A 77 0.22 -3.21 -4.89
N PRO A 78 -0.05 -3.20 -3.57
CA PRO A 78 -0.04 -4.42 -2.75
C PRO A 78 -1.38 -5.16 -2.79
N ILE A 79 -1.40 -6.36 -2.20
CA ILE A 79 -2.62 -6.99 -1.69
C ILE A 79 -2.87 -6.43 -0.28
N ASP A 80 -3.96 -5.70 -0.12
CA ASP A 80 -4.28 -4.92 1.08
C ASP A 80 -5.39 -5.57 1.91
N PHE A 81 -5.23 -5.54 3.24
CA PHE A 81 -6.10 -6.14 4.25
C PHE A 81 -6.81 -5.08 5.12
N ALA A 82 -6.84 -3.80 4.72
CA ALA A 82 -7.59 -2.78 5.45
C ALA A 82 -9.12 -2.92 5.31
N THR A 83 -9.58 -3.87 4.49
CA THR A 83 -11.00 -4.25 4.34
C THR A 83 -11.21 -5.70 4.75
N ASP A 84 -12.48 -6.11 4.88
CA ASP A 84 -12.86 -7.48 5.25
C ASP A 84 -12.29 -8.56 4.31
N GLU A 85 -12.00 -8.20 3.06
CA GLU A 85 -11.40 -9.10 2.07
C GLU A 85 -10.05 -8.56 1.57
N PRO A 86 -9.03 -9.43 1.34
CA PRO A 86 -7.77 -9.06 0.72
C PRO A 86 -7.98 -8.62 -0.73
N ILE A 87 -7.52 -7.42 -1.07
CA ILE A 87 -7.73 -6.85 -2.42
C ILE A 87 -6.50 -6.13 -2.94
N ARG A 88 -6.22 -6.28 -4.23
CA ARG A 88 -5.17 -5.49 -4.89
C ARG A 88 -5.59 -4.02 -4.94
N ARG A 89 -4.75 -3.12 -4.42
CA ARG A 89 -4.99 -1.66 -4.45
C ARG A 89 -3.79 -0.92 -5.02
N GLY A 90 -4.02 0.27 -5.57
CA GLY A 90 -2.95 1.20 -5.91
C GLY A 90 -2.85 2.27 -4.84
N PHE A 91 -1.66 2.45 -4.27
CA PHE A 91 -1.39 3.44 -3.23
C PHE A 91 -0.33 4.43 -3.67
N ARG A 92 -0.52 5.69 -3.30
CA ARG A 92 0.49 6.74 -3.44
C ARG A 92 0.55 7.60 -2.19
N ALA A 93 1.74 7.72 -1.61
CA ALA A 93 2.01 8.59 -0.47
C ALA A 93 2.85 9.79 -0.91
N VAL A 94 2.34 11.00 -0.73
CA VAL A 94 3.04 12.26 -1.00
C VAL A 94 3.64 12.78 0.30
N PHE A 95 4.95 13.00 0.29
CA PHE A 95 5.76 13.39 1.44
C PHE A 95 6.05 14.89 1.43
N SER A 96 6.34 15.44 2.61
CA SER A 96 6.71 16.85 2.76
C SER A 96 8.04 17.21 2.08
N SER A 97 8.90 16.22 1.82
CA SER A 97 10.22 16.41 1.22
C SER A 97 10.72 15.16 0.49
N VAL A 98 11.64 15.35 -0.46
CA VAL A 98 12.32 14.23 -1.15
C VAL A 98 13.03 13.29 -0.18
N PRO A 99 13.81 13.77 0.82
CA PRO A 99 14.46 12.87 1.77
C PRO A 99 13.47 12.00 2.55
N ALA A 100 12.30 12.53 2.92
CA ALA A 100 11.28 11.74 3.60
C ALA A 100 10.71 10.63 2.71
N ALA A 101 10.51 10.90 1.42
CA ALA A 101 10.10 9.88 0.45
C ALA A 101 11.20 8.82 0.24
N GLU A 102 12.47 9.24 0.19
CA GLU A 102 13.62 8.33 0.08
C GLU A 102 13.78 7.43 1.30
N GLU A 103 13.53 7.92 2.51
CA GLU A 103 13.54 7.12 3.74
C GLU A 103 12.47 6.02 3.71
N PHE A 104 11.24 6.37 3.32
CA PHE A 104 10.18 5.38 3.15
C PHE A 104 10.52 4.36 2.07
N TYR A 105 10.99 4.82 0.91
CA TYR A 105 11.41 3.94 -0.19
C TYR A 105 12.48 2.93 0.26
N LYS A 106 13.52 3.37 1.00
CA LYS A 106 14.57 2.50 1.54
C LYS A 106 14.02 1.50 2.56
N SER A 107 13.19 1.95 3.50
CA SER A 107 12.56 1.08 4.49
C SER A 107 11.69 0.00 3.84
N PHE A 108 10.94 0.37 2.79
CA PHE A 108 10.16 -0.58 2.00
C PHE A 108 11.05 -1.64 1.31
N GLN A 109 12.16 -1.21 0.70
CA GLN A 109 13.11 -2.13 0.06
C GLN A 109 13.78 -3.09 1.05
N GLN A 110 14.06 -2.63 2.27
CA GLN A 110 14.56 -3.48 3.36
C GLN A 110 13.51 -4.53 3.75
N GLY A 111 12.25 -4.12 3.92
CA GLY A 111 11.14 -5.05 4.18
C GLY A 111 11.00 -6.12 3.09
N ARG A 112 11.14 -5.73 1.82
CA ARG A 112 11.13 -6.69 0.70
C ARG A 112 12.31 -7.67 0.74
N THR A 113 13.48 -7.21 1.20
CA THR A 113 14.66 -8.08 1.32
C THR A 113 14.44 -9.11 2.41
N LEU A 114 13.91 -8.69 3.57
CA LEU A 114 13.48 -9.60 4.65
C LEU A 114 12.43 -10.61 4.17
N ALA A 115 11.43 -10.15 3.41
CA ALA A 115 10.38 -11.00 2.84
C ALA A 115 10.94 -12.08 1.92
N ARG A 116 11.93 -11.74 1.08
CA ARG A 116 12.61 -12.73 0.23
C ARG A 116 13.37 -13.75 1.08
N ASP A 117 14.09 -13.30 2.10
CA ASP A 117 14.90 -14.18 2.95
C ASP A 117 14.01 -15.08 3.85
N SER A 118 12.75 -14.68 4.07
CA SER A 118 11.74 -15.41 4.84
C SER A 118 10.67 -16.10 3.96
N GLU A 119 10.86 -16.10 2.64
CA GLU A 119 9.96 -16.70 1.64
C GLU A 119 8.49 -16.20 1.66
N ILE A 120 8.25 -14.96 2.09
CA ILE A 120 6.91 -14.35 2.11
C ILE A 120 6.50 -13.89 0.70
N SER A 121 5.46 -14.53 0.13
CA SER A 121 4.97 -14.27 -1.23
C SER A 121 3.55 -13.70 -1.25
N GLU A 122 3.28 -12.78 -2.18
CA GLU A 122 1.90 -12.32 -2.46
C GLU A 122 1.00 -13.45 -2.97
N ARG A 123 1.58 -14.55 -3.50
CA ARG A 123 0.83 -15.70 -4.01
C ARG A 123 0.09 -16.46 -2.91
N ASP A 124 0.56 -16.37 -1.68
CA ASP A 124 -0.04 -17.03 -0.54
C ASP A 124 -1.16 -16.19 0.11
N MET A 125 -1.43 -14.98 -0.42
CA MET A 125 -2.34 -13.99 0.17
C MET A 125 -3.78 -13.99 -0.42
N GLU A 126 -4.11 -14.93 -1.32
CA GLU A 126 -5.47 -15.18 -1.89
C GLU A 126 -6.34 -13.93 -2.14
N PRO A 127 -5.94 -12.98 -3.02
CA PRO A 127 -6.70 -11.75 -3.27
C PRO A 127 -7.94 -12.00 -4.14
N ARG A 128 -9.07 -11.34 -3.83
CA ARG A 128 -10.19 -11.26 -4.79
C ARG A 128 -9.82 -10.31 -5.92
N GLU A 129 -10.02 -10.73 -7.18
CA GLU A 129 -9.92 -9.82 -8.31
C GLU A 129 -11.05 -8.76 -8.23
N LEU A 130 -10.68 -7.48 -8.27
CA LEU A 130 -11.64 -6.38 -8.41
C LEU A 130 -12.36 -6.55 -9.75
N LEU A 131 -13.63 -6.99 -9.71
CA LEU A 131 -14.50 -7.06 -10.88
C LEU A 131 -14.67 -5.62 -11.42
N VAL A 132 -13.89 -5.27 -12.45
CA VAL A 132 -14.17 -4.07 -13.24
C VAL A 132 -15.54 -4.28 -13.91
N PRO A 133 -16.52 -3.39 -13.71
CA PRO A 133 -17.79 -3.53 -14.39
C PRO A 133 -17.54 -3.51 -15.89
N GLU A 134 -17.88 -4.59 -16.60
CA GLU A 134 -17.92 -4.60 -18.05
C GLU A 134 -18.87 -3.48 -18.50
N VAL A 135 -18.29 -2.43 -19.08
CA VAL A 135 -19.05 -1.42 -19.83
C VAL A 135 -19.74 -2.12 -20.98
N HIS A 136 -20.98 -2.53 -20.75
CA HIS A 136 -21.88 -2.99 -21.79
C HIS A 136 -22.19 -1.78 -22.67
N GLY A 137 -21.39 -1.63 -23.73
CA GLY A 137 -21.69 -0.73 -24.84
C GLY A 137 -23.01 -1.16 -25.46
N ARG A 138 -24.09 -0.46 -25.08
CA ARG A 138 -25.32 -0.45 -25.86
C ARG A 138 -25.02 0.26 -27.18
N GLY A 139 -24.76 -0.51 -28.23
CA GLY A 139 -24.80 -0.06 -29.61
C GLY A 139 -26.04 -0.64 -30.26
N ALA A 140 -27.13 0.11 -30.24
CA ALA A 140 -28.25 -0.10 -31.15
C ALA A 140 -27.74 -0.10 -32.59
N ASN A 141 -28.25 -0.99 -33.43
CA ASN A 141 -28.53 -0.70 -34.82
C ASN A 141 -29.79 -1.48 -35.18
N ASP A 142 -30.90 -0.74 -35.25
CA ASP A 142 -32.07 -1.09 -36.04
C ASP A 142 -31.64 -1.15 -37.52
N ASP A 143 -32.01 -2.24 -38.21
CA ASP A 143 -32.38 -2.28 -39.64
C ASP A 143 -33.06 -3.63 -39.95
#